data_AF-A0A4Y7PSA5-F1
#
_entry.id   AF-A0A4Y7PSA5-F1
#
_cell.length_a   1.000
_cell.length_b   1.000
_cell.length_c   1.000
_cell.angle_alpha   90.00
_cell.angle_beta   90.00
_cell.angle_gamma   90.00
#
_symmetry.space_group_name_H-M   'P 1'
#
loop_
_entity.id
_entity.type
_entity.pdbx_description
1 polymer ?
#
loop_
_entity_poly.entity_id
_entity_poly.type
_entity_poly.pdbx_seq_one_letter_code
_entity_poly.pdbx_strand_id
1 'polypeptide(L)'
;MELRAIRPINAGDEISVSYVAQWKARSKRQDELKATYNFTCCCPACEPPSPKKSCTTKSKSTKLMSEKRAVIAASDGRRMLISSSMAISDGLWEQWAAPTSSLPSTKIVEFHEGVLLLRAEEGYRKGSEINIAYLAHAYAALGDREGFTHWSTKLMEWRPWGPGPTGLARRATWERWVEDPTLSPAWGLRGTGNSQ
;
A
#
# COMPACT_ATOMS: atom_id res chain seq x y z
N MET A 1 20.36 -6.07 -12.19
CA MET A 1 19.24 -5.11 -12.11
C MET A 1 18.07 -5.75 -12.84
N GLU A 2 16.88 -5.82 -12.23
CA GLU A 2 15.69 -6.42 -12.84
C GLU A 2 14.61 -5.36 -13.04
N LEU A 3 13.94 -5.39 -14.19
CA LEU A 3 12.73 -4.60 -14.46
C LEU A 3 11.54 -5.56 -14.48
N ARG A 4 10.51 -5.27 -13.68
CA ARG A 4 9.33 -6.12 -13.53
C ARG A 4 8.06 -5.32 -13.78
N ALA A 5 7.13 -5.89 -14.55
CA ALA A 5 5.80 -5.33 -14.71
C ALA A 5 5.03 -5.46 -13.39
N ILE A 6 4.45 -4.36 -12.90
CA ILE A 6 3.63 -4.33 -11.69
C ILE A 6 2.13 -4.27 -11.99
N ARG A 7 1.76 -4.28 -13.27
CA ARG A 7 0.39 -4.32 -13.80
C ARG A 7 0.41 -4.96 -15.18
N PRO A 8 -0.71 -5.45 -15.71
CA PRO A 8 -0.82 -5.83 -17.12
C PRO A 8 -0.42 -4.66 -18.05
N ILE A 9 0.26 -4.99 -19.15
CA ILE A 9 0.75 -4.07 -20.17
C ILE A 9 0.36 -4.66 -21.53
N ASN A 10 -0.41 -3.93 -22.33
CA ASN A 10 -0.82 -4.37 -23.66
C ASN A 10 0.30 -4.13 -24.68
N ALA A 11 0.24 -4.82 -25.82
CA ALA A 11 1.16 -4.56 -26.92
C ALA A 11 1.00 -3.12 -27.42
N GLY A 12 2.12 -2.39 -27.50
CA GLY A 12 2.13 -0.97 -27.90
C GLY A 12 1.99 0.03 -26.74
N ASP A 13 1.71 -0.41 -25.51
CA ASP A 13 1.72 0.47 -24.34
C ASP A 13 3.14 0.97 -24.04
N GLU A 14 3.24 2.25 -23.66
CA GLU A 14 4.49 2.80 -23.12
C GLU A 14 4.81 2.19 -21.75
N ILE A 15 6.04 1.69 -21.60
CA ILE A 15 6.56 1.20 -20.33
C ILE A 15 7.15 2.38 -19.56
N SER A 16 6.57 2.71 -18.41
CA SER A 16 7.01 3.81 -17.55
C SER A 16 7.49 3.31 -16.18
N VAL A 17 8.48 3.99 -15.62
CA VAL A 17 8.93 3.84 -14.24
C VAL A 17 8.94 5.20 -13.55
N SER A 18 8.85 5.24 -12.22
CA SER A 18 8.91 6.49 -11.47
C SER A 18 10.35 6.81 -11.06
N TYR A 19 10.82 8.00 -11.40
CA TYR A 19 12.17 8.47 -11.04
C TYR A 19 12.25 9.06 -9.63
N VAL A 20 11.11 9.39 -9.04
CA VAL A 20 11.03 10.02 -7.71
C VAL A 20 10.19 9.16 -6.78
N ALA A 21 10.37 9.37 -5.48
CA ALA A 21 9.55 8.74 -4.46
C ALA A 21 8.06 9.11 -4.65
N GLN A 22 7.22 8.13 -4.95
CA GLN A 22 5.82 8.36 -5.30
C GLN A 22 4.98 8.85 -4.11
N TRP A 23 5.36 8.53 -2.87
CA TRP A 23 4.64 8.96 -1.66
C TRP A 23 4.85 10.45 -1.29
N LYS A 24 5.74 11.16 -2.00
CA LYS A 24 5.90 12.62 -1.81
C LYS A 24 4.67 13.35 -2.35
N ALA A 25 4.36 14.52 -1.77
CA ALA A 25 3.33 15.43 -2.30
C ALA A 25 3.64 15.92 -3.72
N ARG A 26 2.62 16.34 -4.47
CA ARG A 26 2.73 16.75 -5.88
C ARG A 26 3.78 17.82 -6.09
N SER A 27 3.81 18.85 -5.25
CA SER A 27 4.80 19.94 -5.34
C SER A 27 6.22 19.40 -5.25
N LYS A 28 6.51 18.57 -4.25
CA LYS A 28 7.82 17.95 -4.06
C LYS A 28 8.22 17.04 -5.22
N ARG A 29 7.27 16.28 -5.80
CA ARG A 29 7.53 15.48 -7.01
C ARG A 29 7.88 16.38 -8.20
N GLN A 30 7.15 17.47 -8.41
CA GLN A 30 7.42 18.42 -9.50
C GLN A 30 8.76 19.13 -9.33
N ASP A 31 9.08 19.58 -8.11
CA ASP A 31 10.33 20.26 -7.80
C ASP A 31 11.53 19.36 -8.10
N GLU A 32 11.49 18.10 -7.64
CA GLU A 32 12.57 17.12 -7.85
C GLU A 32 12.73 16.72 -9.32
N LEU A 33 11.61 16.49 -10.02
CA LEU A 33 11.61 16.18 -11.45
C LEU A 33 12.15 17.33 -12.29
N LYS A 34 11.77 18.57 -11.95
CA LYS A 34 12.27 19.76 -12.64
C LYS A 34 13.75 20.02 -12.34
N ALA A 35 14.18 19.89 -11.09
CA ALA A 35 15.55 20.12 -10.69
C ALA A 35 16.53 19.08 -11.27
N THR A 36 16.11 17.82 -11.36
CA THR A 36 17.01 16.70 -11.73
C THR A 36 16.89 16.32 -13.21
N TYR A 37 15.66 16.35 -13.75
CA TYR A 37 15.36 15.83 -15.09
C TYR A 37 14.80 16.91 -16.03
N ASN A 38 14.68 18.16 -15.57
CA ASN A 38 14.29 19.34 -16.36
C ASN A 38 12.96 19.19 -17.13
N PHE A 39 11.96 18.52 -16.54
CA PHE A 39 10.61 18.46 -17.11
C PHE A 39 9.53 18.68 -16.06
N THR A 40 8.33 19.06 -16.53
CA THR A 40 7.12 19.15 -15.69
C THR A 40 6.27 17.92 -15.92
N CYS A 41 5.94 17.17 -14.87
CA CYS A 41 5.15 15.96 -15.00
C CYS A 41 3.67 16.28 -15.27
N CYS A 42 3.09 15.67 -16.30
CA CYS A 42 1.69 15.82 -16.70
C CYS A 42 0.87 14.54 -16.49
N CYS A 43 1.37 13.59 -15.69
CA CYS A 43 0.63 12.34 -15.43
C CYS A 43 -0.70 12.62 -14.71
N PRO A 44 -1.68 11.69 -14.74
CA PRO A 44 -2.99 11.90 -14.12
C PRO A 44 -2.95 12.25 -12.62
N ALA A 45 -1.90 11.85 -11.89
CA ALA A 45 -1.72 12.21 -10.48
C ALA A 45 -1.21 13.65 -10.28
N CYS A 46 -0.54 14.21 -11.29
CA CYS A 46 -0.05 15.60 -11.29
C CYS A 46 -1.01 16.55 -12.01
N GLU A 47 -1.76 16.06 -12.99
CA GLU A 47 -2.76 16.82 -13.73
C GLU A 47 -4.02 15.98 -13.86
N PRO A 48 -4.90 15.98 -12.84
CA PRO A 48 -6.10 15.16 -12.86
C PRO A 48 -7.03 15.57 -14.01
N PRO A 49 -7.65 14.59 -14.70
CA PRO A 49 -8.53 14.86 -15.81
C PRO A 49 -9.71 15.72 -15.35
N SER A 50 -10.10 16.70 -16.15
CA SER A 50 -11.33 17.44 -15.91
C SER A 50 -12.54 16.53 -16.16
N PRO A 51 -13.60 16.59 -15.33
CA PRO A 51 -14.84 15.88 -15.64
C PRO A 51 -15.37 16.35 -17.01
N LYS A 52 -15.80 15.40 -17.86
CA LYS A 52 -16.30 15.67 -19.22
C LYS A 52 -17.50 16.64 -19.17
N LYS A 53 -17.51 17.58 -20.11
CA LYS A 53 -18.40 18.76 -20.22
C LYS A 53 -19.88 18.38 -20.37
N SER A 54 -20.77 19.05 -19.61
CA SER A 54 -22.01 19.58 -20.20
C SER A 54 -21.81 21.08 -20.52
N CYS A 55 -22.31 21.51 -21.67
CA CYS A 55 -22.07 22.82 -22.26
C CYS A 55 -22.89 23.91 -21.53
N THR A 56 -22.24 24.91 -20.90
CA THR A 56 -22.83 26.21 -20.50
C THR A 56 -21.83 27.11 -19.75
N THR A 57 -21.54 28.29 -20.31
CA THR A 57 -21.16 29.56 -19.66
C THR A 57 -19.87 29.74 -18.83
N LYS A 58 -19.38 30.99 -18.88
CA LYS A 58 -18.00 31.50 -18.65
C LYS A 58 -17.55 31.62 -17.18
N SER A 59 -18.31 31.10 -16.21
CA SER A 59 -17.94 31.07 -14.77
C SER A 59 -17.13 29.80 -14.38
N LYS A 60 -16.92 28.89 -15.35
CA LYS A 60 -16.39 27.53 -15.12
C LYS A 60 -14.90 27.42 -14.77
N SER A 61 -14.08 28.43 -15.09
CA SER A 61 -12.61 28.33 -14.93
C SER A 61 -12.19 28.25 -13.46
N THR A 62 -12.68 29.17 -12.62
CA THR A 62 -12.31 29.22 -11.20
C THR A 62 -12.80 27.98 -10.43
N LYS A 63 -14.02 27.52 -10.73
CA LYS A 63 -14.59 26.30 -10.13
C LYS A 63 -13.78 25.05 -10.50
N LEU A 64 -13.46 24.87 -11.78
CA LEU A 64 -12.66 23.74 -12.25
C LEU A 64 -11.25 23.74 -11.62
N MET A 65 -10.62 24.91 -11.50
CA MET A 65 -9.32 25.03 -10.84
C MET A 65 -9.40 24.70 -9.34
N SER A 66 -10.52 25.04 -8.67
CA SER A 66 -10.76 24.67 -7.28
C SER A 66 -10.93 23.15 -7.11
N GLU A 67 -11.70 22.52 -7.99
CA GLU A 67 -11.90 21.06 -8.00
C GLU A 67 -10.59 20.31 -8.23
N LYS A 68 -9.78 20.74 -9.21
CA LYS A 68 -8.44 20.16 -9.44
C LYS A 68 -7.54 20.28 -8.23
N ARG A 69 -7.51 21.44 -7.58
CA ARG A 69 -6.73 21.64 -6.34
C ARG A 69 -7.20 20.72 -5.21
N ALA A 70 -8.52 20.51 -5.08
CA ALA A 70 -9.07 19.60 -4.09
C ALA A 70 -8.66 18.14 -4.36
N VAL A 71 -8.71 17.69 -5.62
CA VAL A 71 -8.26 16.34 -6.02
C VAL A 71 -6.77 16.15 -5.71
N ILE A 72 -5.94 17.15 -6.03
CA ILE A 72 -4.50 17.15 -5.74
C ILE A 72 -4.26 17.09 -4.22
N ALA A 73 -4.95 17.93 -3.45
CA ALA A 73 -4.80 17.97 -1.99
C ALA A 73 -5.22 16.64 -1.34
N ALA A 74 -6.29 16.01 -1.84
CA ALA A 74 -6.71 14.69 -1.39
C ALA A 74 -5.65 13.62 -1.71
N SER A 75 -5.08 13.64 -2.92
CA SER A 75 -3.99 12.73 -3.30
C SER A 75 -2.75 12.93 -2.43
N ASP A 76 -2.38 14.18 -2.14
CA ASP A 76 -1.25 14.50 -1.27
C ASP A 76 -1.49 14.00 0.16
N GLY A 77 -2.72 14.14 0.69
CA GLY A 77 -3.11 13.58 1.99
C GLY A 77 -2.99 12.06 2.03
N ARG A 78 -3.48 11.35 1.00
CA ARG A 78 -3.36 9.89 0.90
C ARG A 78 -1.90 9.45 0.81
N ARG A 79 -1.09 10.11 -0.03
CA ARG A 79 0.35 9.82 -0.18
C ARG A 79 1.12 10.07 1.12
N MET A 80 0.76 11.09 1.89
CA MET A 80 1.32 11.32 3.23
C MET A 80 0.97 10.19 4.19
N LEU A 81 -0.28 9.74 4.24
CA LEU A 81 -0.69 8.60 5.08
C LEU A 81 0.08 7.33 4.70
N ILE A 82 0.20 7.04 3.41
CA ILE A 82 1.00 5.93 2.89
C ILE A 82 2.45 6.05 3.37
N SER A 83 3.05 7.25 3.32
CA SER A 83 4.44 7.48 3.74
C SER A 83 4.65 7.19 5.23
N SER A 84 3.69 7.56 6.07
CA SER A 84 3.75 7.36 7.52
C SER A 84 3.25 5.99 7.97
N SER A 85 2.63 5.23 7.06
CA SER A 85 1.93 3.97 7.41
C SER A 85 2.82 2.98 8.13
N MET A 86 4.11 2.90 7.78
CA MET A 86 5.05 1.96 8.41
C MET A 86 5.29 2.29 9.89
N ALA A 87 5.56 3.55 10.22
CA ALA A 87 5.72 3.99 11.60
C ALA A 87 4.43 3.79 12.43
N ILE A 88 3.26 3.99 11.80
CA ILE A 88 1.97 3.72 12.44
C ILE A 88 1.78 2.21 12.66
N SER A 89 2.25 1.37 11.73
CA SER A 89 2.09 -0.09 11.79
C SER A 89 2.80 -0.70 13.00
N ASP A 90 4.05 -0.28 13.26
CA ASP A 90 4.84 -0.79 14.39
C ASP A 90 4.18 -0.46 15.73
N GLY A 91 3.85 0.82 15.96
CA GLY A 91 3.17 1.23 17.20
C GLY A 91 1.78 0.60 17.35
N LEU A 92 1.04 0.46 16.25
CA LEU A 92 -0.26 -0.20 16.27
C LEU A 92 -0.12 -1.69 16.59
N TRP A 93 0.87 -2.39 16.03
CA TRP A 93 1.15 -3.79 16.33
C TRP A 93 1.50 -4.00 17.79
N GLU A 94 2.43 -3.21 18.34
CA GLU A 94 2.80 -3.31 19.76
C GLU A 94 1.59 -3.10 20.68
N GLN A 95 0.81 -2.05 20.42
CA GLN A 95 -0.37 -1.76 21.23
C GLN A 95 -1.48 -2.79 21.05
N TRP A 96 -1.67 -3.32 19.84
CA TRP A 96 -2.74 -4.28 19.53
C TRP A 96 -2.38 -5.71 19.91
N ALA A 97 -1.14 -6.18 19.73
CA ALA A 97 -0.78 -7.55 20.08
C ALA A 97 -0.61 -7.75 21.59
N ALA A 98 -0.56 -6.67 22.38
CA ALA A 98 -0.42 -6.74 23.82
C ALA A 98 -1.59 -7.50 24.49
N PRO A 99 -1.33 -8.39 25.49
CA PRO A 99 -2.37 -9.13 26.19
C PRO A 99 -3.41 -8.24 26.89
N THR A 100 -3.02 -7.02 27.24
CA THR A 100 -3.87 -6.02 27.93
C THR A 100 -4.61 -5.09 26.98
N SER A 101 -4.49 -5.29 25.66
CA SER A 101 -5.02 -4.38 24.67
C SER A 101 -6.56 -4.41 24.60
N SER A 102 -7.18 -3.24 24.78
CA SER A 102 -8.61 -3.04 24.58
C SER A 102 -9.00 -2.74 23.11
N LEU A 103 -8.03 -2.71 22.19
CA LEU A 103 -8.33 -2.47 20.79
C LEU A 103 -9.15 -3.61 20.17
N PRO A 104 -10.09 -3.32 19.26
CA PRO A 104 -10.85 -4.35 18.56
C PRO A 104 -9.95 -5.32 17.77
N SER A 105 -10.35 -6.59 17.67
CA SER A 105 -9.65 -7.60 16.86
C SER A 105 -9.49 -7.20 15.40
N THR A 106 -10.42 -6.41 14.85
CA THR A 106 -10.39 -5.94 13.45
C THR A 106 -9.41 -4.81 13.19
N LYS A 107 -8.91 -4.14 14.23
CA LYS A 107 -8.24 -2.83 14.08
C LYS A 107 -7.01 -2.84 13.17
N ILE A 108 -6.18 -3.88 13.28
CA ILE A 108 -4.99 -4.03 12.42
C ILE A 108 -5.38 -4.39 10.99
N VAL A 109 -6.39 -5.25 10.82
CA VAL A 109 -6.89 -5.64 9.51
C VAL A 109 -7.42 -4.42 8.77
N GLU A 110 -8.35 -3.68 9.37
CA GLU A 110 -8.93 -2.46 8.80
C GLU A 110 -7.85 -1.42 8.42
N PHE A 111 -6.85 -1.23 9.28
CA PHE A 111 -5.77 -0.29 9.01
C PHE A 111 -4.96 -0.68 7.77
N HIS A 112 -4.51 -1.94 7.70
CA HIS A 112 -3.67 -2.38 6.58
C HIS A 112 -4.44 -2.55 5.27
N GLU A 113 -5.69 -3.00 5.32
CA GLU A 113 -6.57 -3.02 4.14
C GLU A 113 -6.84 -1.61 3.64
N GLY A 114 -7.10 -0.64 4.54
CA GLY A 114 -7.23 0.76 4.20
C GLY A 114 -5.98 1.32 3.52
N VAL A 115 -4.79 1.02 4.05
CA VAL A 115 -3.53 1.44 3.41
C VAL A 115 -3.34 0.77 2.03
N LEU A 116 -3.69 -0.52 1.87
CA LEU A 116 -3.62 -1.20 0.59
C LEU A 116 -4.59 -0.61 -0.45
N LEU A 117 -5.79 -0.20 -0.02
CA LEU A 117 -6.76 0.50 -0.88
C LEU A 117 -6.18 1.83 -1.37
N LEU A 118 -5.64 2.65 -0.46
CA LEU A 118 -5.04 3.94 -0.81
C LEU A 118 -3.84 3.78 -1.76
N ARG A 119 -3.04 2.73 -1.55
CA ARG A 119 -1.93 2.37 -2.45
C ARG A 119 -2.44 2.01 -3.85
N ALA A 120 -3.54 1.25 -3.94
CA ALA A 120 -4.14 0.91 -5.23
C ALA A 120 -4.69 2.17 -5.95
N GLU A 121 -5.42 3.04 -5.24
CA GLU A 121 -5.96 4.30 -5.77
C GLU A 121 -4.86 5.24 -6.30
N GLU A 122 -3.72 5.30 -5.59
CA GLU A 122 -2.59 6.17 -5.97
C GLU A 122 -1.63 5.52 -6.97
N GLY A 123 -1.90 4.28 -7.40
CA GLY A 123 -1.06 3.50 -8.30
C GLY A 123 0.28 3.07 -7.71
N TYR A 124 0.40 3.08 -6.38
CA TYR A 124 1.65 2.91 -5.65
C TYR A 124 1.74 1.54 -4.93
N ARG A 125 2.24 0.53 -5.64
CA ARG A 125 2.33 -0.85 -5.13
C ARG A 125 3.59 -1.16 -4.32
N LYS A 126 4.66 -0.36 -4.45
CA LYS A 126 5.92 -0.62 -3.74
C LYS A 126 5.72 -0.47 -2.22
N GLY A 127 6.08 -1.49 -1.44
CA GLY A 127 5.86 -1.50 0.01
C GLY A 127 4.52 -2.14 0.43
N SER A 128 3.64 -2.51 -0.52
CA SER A 128 2.42 -3.25 -0.21
C SER A 128 2.72 -4.60 0.46
N GLU A 129 3.86 -5.21 0.15
CA GLU A 129 4.30 -6.48 0.74
C GLU A 129 4.42 -6.41 2.27
N ILE A 130 4.75 -5.24 2.82
CA ILE A 130 4.81 -5.03 4.27
C ILE A 130 3.41 -5.09 4.86
N ASN A 131 2.45 -4.37 4.27
CA ASN A 131 1.06 -4.39 4.73
C ASN A 131 0.42 -5.78 4.61
N ILE A 132 0.72 -6.51 3.54
CA ILE A 132 0.30 -7.91 3.35
C ILE A 132 0.89 -8.82 4.44
N ALA A 133 2.16 -8.63 4.80
CA ALA A 133 2.79 -9.40 5.88
C ALA A 133 2.12 -9.13 7.25
N TYR A 134 1.80 -7.87 7.57
CA TYR A 134 1.04 -7.56 8.80
C TYR A 134 -0.35 -8.19 8.79
N LEU A 135 -1.04 -8.21 7.66
CA LEU A 135 -2.35 -8.87 7.55
C LEU A 135 -2.22 -10.36 7.85
N ALA A 136 -1.25 -11.05 7.24
CA ALA A 136 -0.98 -12.45 7.57
C ALA A 136 -0.68 -12.62 9.08
N HIS A 137 0.20 -11.79 9.65
CA HIS A 137 0.50 -11.86 11.09
C HIS A 137 -0.70 -11.56 11.98
N ALA A 138 -1.60 -10.66 11.59
CA ALA A 138 -2.82 -10.36 12.33
C ALA A 138 -3.74 -11.57 12.38
N TYR A 139 -3.94 -12.26 11.26
CA TYR A 139 -4.75 -13.48 11.23
C TYR A 139 -4.08 -14.64 11.99
N ALA A 140 -2.75 -14.76 11.97
CA ALA A 140 -2.04 -15.68 12.87
C ALA A 140 -2.33 -15.35 14.34
N ALA A 141 -2.22 -14.07 14.75
CA ALA A 141 -2.51 -13.64 16.12
C ALA A 141 -3.92 -13.98 16.57
N LEU A 142 -4.90 -13.92 15.66
CA LEU A 142 -6.29 -14.30 15.91
C LEU A 142 -6.53 -15.82 15.89
N GLY A 143 -5.55 -16.61 15.46
CA GLY A 143 -5.69 -18.05 15.23
C GLY A 143 -6.54 -18.39 14.01
N ASP A 144 -6.75 -17.44 13.10
CA ASP A 144 -7.53 -17.63 11.87
C ASP A 144 -6.65 -18.18 10.76
N ARG A 145 -6.84 -19.47 10.48
CA ARG A 145 -6.11 -20.21 9.46
C ARG A 145 -6.44 -19.74 8.05
N GLU A 146 -7.70 -19.43 7.77
CA GLU A 146 -8.15 -19.07 6.41
C GLU A 146 -7.60 -17.70 6.03
N GLY A 147 -7.77 -16.71 6.92
CA GLY A 147 -7.22 -15.37 6.72
C GLY A 147 -5.69 -15.38 6.63
N PHE A 148 -5.00 -16.18 7.46
CA PHE A 148 -3.55 -16.33 7.36
C PHE A 148 -3.15 -16.89 5.99
N THR A 149 -3.79 -17.97 5.55
CA THR A 149 -3.49 -18.64 4.28
C THR A 149 -3.69 -17.70 3.09
N HIS A 150 -4.80 -16.94 3.08
CA HIS A 150 -5.08 -15.97 2.03
C HIS A 150 -3.95 -14.93 1.88
N TRP A 151 -3.59 -14.26 2.98
CA TRP A 151 -2.61 -13.16 2.92
C TRP A 151 -1.17 -13.65 2.78
N SER A 152 -0.81 -14.79 3.37
CA SER A 152 0.51 -15.39 3.21
C SER A 152 0.75 -15.91 1.78
N THR A 153 -0.26 -16.55 1.15
CA THR A 153 -0.19 -16.96 -0.27
C THR A 153 0.03 -15.74 -1.16
N LYS A 154 -0.75 -14.67 -0.94
CA LYS A 154 -0.58 -13.40 -1.67
C LYS A 154 0.80 -12.78 -1.44
N LEU A 155 1.37 -12.91 -0.24
CA LEU A 155 2.73 -12.46 0.04
C LEU A 155 3.76 -13.27 -0.76
N MET A 156 3.61 -14.60 -0.80
CA MET A 156 4.50 -15.51 -1.51
C MET A 156 4.58 -15.22 -3.01
N GLU A 157 3.45 -14.89 -3.63
CA GLU A 157 3.36 -14.54 -5.05
C GLU A 157 4.05 -13.21 -5.39
N TRP A 158 3.86 -12.18 -4.55
CA TRP A 158 4.20 -10.80 -4.91
C TRP A 158 5.52 -10.31 -4.33
N ARG A 159 5.97 -10.86 -3.19
CA ARG A 159 7.11 -10.31 -2.46
C ARG A 159 8.43 -10.62 -3.18
N PRO A 160 9.26 -9.62 -3.49
CA PRO A 160 10.65 -9.88 -3.83
C PRO A 160 11.39 -10.30 -2.55
N TRP A 161 11.73 -11.58 -2.45
CA TRP A 161 12.45 -12.14 -1.29
C TRP A 161 13.91 -11.65 -1.17
N GLY A 162 14.44 -11.05 -2.24
CA GLY A 162 15.80 -10.55 -2.34
C GLY A 162 16.81 -11.66 -2.69
N PRO A 163 18.03 -11.27 -3.13
CA PRO A 163 19.05 -12.23 -3.54
C PRO A 163 19.73 -12.90 -2.35
N GLY A 164 20.40 -14.02 -2.65
CA GLY A 164 21.32 -14.69 -1.73
C GLY A 164 20.64 -15.46 -0.59
N PRO A 165 21.46 -16.00 0.34
CA PRO A 165 20.98 -16.90 1.39
C PRO A 165 19.91 -16.28 2.30
N THR A 166 20.01 -15.00 2.61
CA THR A 166 19.03 -14.29 3.46
C THR A 166 17.65 -14.20 2.82
N GLY A 167 17.58 -14.02 1.50
CA GLY A 167 16.31 -14.01 0.77
C GLY A 167 15.68 -15.40 0.73
N LEU A 168 16.49 -16.42 0.43
CA LEU A 168 16.05 -17.82 0.41
C LEU A 168 15.56 -18.29 1.79
N ALA A 169 16.28 -17.97 2.86
CA ALA A 169 15.89 -18.31 4.22
C ALA A 169 14.55 -17.65 4.60
N ARG A 170 14.37 -16.36 4.31
CA ARG A 170 13.10 -15.66 4.57
C ARG A 170 11.94 -16.30 3.80
N ARG A 171 12.16 -16.67 2.54
CA ARG A 171 11.15 -17.34 1.72
C ARG A 171 10.79 -18.71 2.32
N ALA A 172 11.79 -19.52 2.65
CA ALA A 172 11.59 -20.85 3.24
C ALA A 172 10.86 -20.78 4.59
N THR A 173 11.12 -19.76 5.41
CA THR A 173 10.34 -19.52 6.65
C THR A 173 8.86 -19.31 6.35
N TRP A 174 8.53 -18.48 5.36
CA TRP A 174 7.13 -18.25 5.00
C TRP A 174 6.49 -19.45 4.32
N GLU A 175 7.22 -20.23 3.51
CA GLU A 175 6.73 -21.49 2.94
C GLU A 175 6.30 -22.46 4.05
N ARG A 176 7.13 -22.62 5.09
CA ARG A 176 6.78 -23.44 6.26
C ARG A 176 5.56 -22.91 7.01
N TRP A 177 5.41 -21.59 7.13
CA TRP A 177 4.22 -21.01 7.76
C TRP A 177 2.97 -21.14 6.89
N VAL A 178 3.09 -21.14 5.57
CA VAL A 178 1.96 -21.40 4.66
C VAL A 178 1.50 -22.85 4.77
N GLU A 179 2.46 -23.79 4.85
CA GLU A 179 2.17 -25.21 5.08
C GLU A 179 1.52 -25.46 6.45
N ASP A 180 2.07 -24.84 7.50
CA ASP A 180 1.52 -24.88 8.85
C ASP A 180 1.52 -23.50 9.53
N PRO A 181 0.39 -22.76 9.47
CA PRO A 181 0.22 -21.46 10.10
C PRO A 181 0.51 -21.43 11.61
N THR A 182 0.38 -22.56 12.30
CA THR A 182 0.65 -22.63 13.75
C THR A 182 2.13 -22.46 14.11
N LEU A 183 3.02 -22.63 13.12
CA LEU A 183 4.45 -22.36 13.27
C LEU A 183 4.80 -20.87 13.24
N SER A 184 3.83 -20.00 12.92
CA SER A 184 4.03 -18.56 13.00
C SER A 184 4.26 -18.16 14.47
N PRO A 185 5.27 -17.33 14.79
CA PRO A 185 5.47 -16.83 16.15
C PRO A 185 4.32 -15.92 16.61
N ALA A 186 3.52 -15.42 15.67
CA ALA A 186 2.33 -14.65 15.99
C ALA A 186 1.13 -15.54 16.34
N TRP A 187 1.19 -16.87 16.14
CA TRP A 187 0.00 -17.70 16.24
C TRP A 187 -0.66 -17.65 17.62
N GLY A 188 -1.93 -17.27 17.67
CA GLY A 188 -2.72 -17.23 18.89
C GLY A 188 -2.35 -16.14 19.89
N LEU A 189 -1.52 -15.16 19.54
CA LEU A 189 -1.14 -14.04 20.44
C LEU A 189 -2.34 -13.28 21.03
N ARG A 190 -3.44 -13.19 20.28
CA ARG A 190 -4.70 -12.55 20.70
C ARG A 190 -5.76 -13.56 21.18
N GLY A 191 -5.51 -14.86 21.00
CA GLY A 191 -6.50 -15.92 21.19
C GLY A 191 -7.67 -15.83 20.21
N THR A 192 -8.46 -16.89 20.12
CA THR A 192 -9.76 -16.86 19.45
C THR A 192 -10.72 -16.07 20.34
N GLY A 193 -10.69 -14.74 20.26
CA GLY A 193 -11.74 -13.92 20.83
C GLY A 193 -13.05 -14.32 20.15
N ASN A 194 -13.91 -15.02 20.88
CA ASN A 194 -15.26 -15.44 20.45
C ASN A 194 -15.89 -14.33 19.61
N SER A 195 -16.01 -14.56 18.31
CA SER A 195 -16.92 -13.81 17.47
C SER A 195 -18.32 -14.30 17.81
N GLN A 196 -18.97 -13.63 18.76
CA GLN A 196 -20.43 -13.59 18.87
C GLN A 196 -20.94 -12.37 18.12
#